data_AF-A0A0S4WQ07-F1
#
_entry.id   AF-A0A0S4WQ07-F1
#
_cell.length_a   1.000
_cell.length_b   1.000
_cell.length_c   1.000
_cell.angle_alpha   90.00
_cell.angle_beta   90.00
_cell.angle_gamma   90.00
#
_symmetry.space_group_name_H-M   'P 1'
#
loop_
_entity.id
_entity.type
_entity.pdbx_description
1 polymer ?
#
loop_
_entity_poly.entity_id
_entity_poly.type
_entity_poly.pdbx_seq_one_letter_code
_entity_poly.pdbx_strand_id
1 'polypeptide(L)'
;MALSDLISFKGLITVSAILSVTIKYLHITLNVNRNNVNVNGNNNNVTVVYNDALASTQRNFSLLWNLLAVALFVTYPFFGEAYNFLLEALACVGVPIALFALISHCMKYGVPRRIWQLFYVAGAAVVCLLALGAAPFLDYTASQAAPIYANVVATIDLFSKGVNLFSILPFFTKYVGYPLISAMGFSFFFLSVVYLVFAFIKERDFNDSLRFSISQVGMGAMGYILACNVFVALFLQDFGYIKRVIVSPFWLFLS
;
A
#
# COMPACT_ATOMS: atom_id res chain seq x y z
N MET A 1 -25.07 2.12 6.78
CA MET A 1 -24.89 0.66 6.89
C MET A 1 -23.42 0.27 7.14
N ALA A 2 -22.53 1.22 7.50
CA ALA A 2 -21.07 1.00 7.52
C ALA A 2 -20.49 0.60 8.89
N LEU A 3 -21.23 0.77 10.00
CA LEU A 3 -20.71 0.52 11.34
C LEU A 3 -20.77 -0.97 11.74
N SER A 4 -21.73 -1.73 11.20
CA SER A 4 -21.89 -3.16 11.48
C SER A 4 -20.81 -4.02 10.80
N ASP A 5 -20.38 -3.62 9.61
CA ASP A 5 -19.32 -4.32 8.86
C ASP A 5 -17.92 -4.01 9.40
N LEU A 6 -17.79 -2.89 10.12
CA LEU A 6 -16.58 -2.52 10.87
C LEU A 6 -16.16 -3.55 11.93
N ILE A 7 -17.11 -4.39 12.36
CA ILE A 7 -16.94 -5.46 13.36
C ILE A 7 -16.99 -6.85 12.69
N SER A 8 -16.78 -6.93 11.37
CA SER A 8 -16.60 -8.24 10.73
C SER A 8 -15.32 -8.89 11.27
N PHE A 9 -15.49 -10.03 11.94
CA PHE A 9 -14.44 -10.82 12.59
C PHE A 9 -13.24 -11.08 11.68
N LYS A 10 -13.45 -11.18 10.36
CA LYS A 10 -12.40 -11.39 9.35
C LYS A 10 -11.51 -10.15 9.11
N GLY A 11 -12.11 -8.96 9.12
CA GLY A 11 -11.39 -7.68 9.04
C GLY A 11 -10.56 -7.44 10.30
N LEU A 12 -11.16 -7.68 11.47
CA LEU A 12 -10.49 -7.58 12.77
C LEU A 12 -9.28 -8.53 12.89
N ILE A 13 -9.38 -9.77 12.43
CA ILE A 13 -8.25 -10.72 12.46
C ILE A 13 -7.10 -10.24 11.57
N THR A 14 -7.40 -9.75 10.36
CA THR A 14 -6.35 -9.33 9.41
C THR A 14 -5.70 -8.00 9.82
N VAL A 15 -6.49 -7.03 10.28
CA VAL A 15 -6.02 -5.79 10.90
C VAL A 15 -5.16 -6.11 12.12
N SER A 16 -5.64 -7.00 13.01
CA SER A 16 -4.92 -7.38 14.21
C SER A 16 -3.63 -8.13 13.92
N ALA A 17 -3.56 -8.96 12.88
CA ALA A 17 -2.34 -9.68 12.50
C ALA A 17 -1.28 -8.72 11.96
N ILE A 18 -1.66 -7.79 11.08
CA ILE A 18 -0.76 -6.77 10.55
C ILE A 18 -0.32 -5.82 11.66
N LEU A 19 -1.25 -5.28 12.46
CA LEU A 19 -0.91 -4.48 13.64
C LEU A 19 -0.06 -5.25 14.64
N SER A 20 -0.31 -6.54 14.90
CA SER A 20 0.48 -7.33 15.85
C SER A 20 1.89 -7.58 15.34
N VAL A 21 2.06 -7.88 14.05
CA VAL A 21 3.40 -8.00 13.44
C VAL A 21 4.12 -6.66 13.50
N THR A 22 3.45 -5.55 13.18
CA THR A 22 4.02 -4.21 13.21
C THR A 22 4.33 -3.73 14.64
N ILE A 23 3.46 -3.97 15.62
CA ILE A 23 3.66 -3.64 17.05
C ILE A 23 4.81 -4.48 17.62
N LYS A 24 4.83 -5.79 17.37
CA LYS A 24 5.90 -6.68 17.85
C LYS A 24 7.25 -6.26 17.26
N TYR A 25 7.26 -5.78 16.02
CA TYR A 25 8.45 -5.25 15.37
C TYR A 25 8.87 -3.87 15.89
N LEU A 26 7.92 -2.97 16.16
CA LEU A 26 8.16 -1.68 16.84
C LEU A 26 8.77 -1.91 18.23
N HIS A 27 8.28 -2.92 18.95
CA HIS A 27 8.78 -3.32 20.26
C HIS A 27 10.22 -3.88 20.19
N ILE A 28 10.53 -4.69 19.16
CA ILE A 28 11.90 -5.18 18.91
C ILE A 28 12.83 -4.02 18.55
N THR A 29 12.38 -3.09 17.70
CA THR A 29 13.18 -1.93 17.29
C THR A 29 13.46 -0.98 18.47
N LEU A 30 12.46 -0.74 19.33
CA LEU A 30 12.60 0.07 20.54
C LEU A 30 13.53 -0.58 21.58
N ASN A 31 13.53 -1.91 21.72
CA ASN A 31 14.44 -2.61 22.63
C ASN A 31 15.89 -2.66 22.11
N VAL A 32 16.11 -2.77 20.81
CA VAL A 32 17.47 -2.74 20.23
C VAL A 32 18.08 -1.34 20.31
N ASN A 33 17.25 -0.28 20.24
CA ASN A 33 17.72 1.11 20.35
C ASN A 33 18.20 1.49 21.76
N ARG A 34 17.83 0.73 22.80
CA ARG A 34 18.31 0.96 24.17
C ARG A 34 19.72 0.44 24.44
N ASN A 35 20.22 -0.52 23.66
CA ASN A 35 21.44 -1.25 23.99
C ASN A 35 22.62 -1.05 23.02
N ASN A 36 22.48 -0.30 21.92
CA ASN A 36 23.51 -0.23 20.86
C ASN A 36 23.76 1.18 20.29
N VAL A 37 23.73 2.21 21.14
CA VAL A 37 24.16 3.57 20.74
C VAL A 37 25.67 3.68 20.94
N ASN A 38 26.45 3.60 19.85
CA ASN A 38 27.87 3.94 19.87
C ASN A 38 28.03 5.41 19.50
N VAL A 39 28.36 6.25 20.49
CA VAL A 39 28.63 7.68 20.28
C VAL A 39 30.10 7.83 19.93
N ASN A 40 30.41 8.09 18.66
CA ASN A 40 31.75 8.49 18.25
C ASN A 40 31.78 10.01 18.03
N GLY A 41 32.50 10.72 18.90
CA GLY A 41 32.63 12.17 18.85
C GLY A 41 33.99 12.59 18.31
N ASN A 42 33.99 13.41 17.24
CA ASN A 42 35.07 14.36 16.99
C ASN A 42 34.46 15.76 16.84
N ASN A 43 35.19 16.76 17.33
CA ASN A 43 34.75 17.99 17.99
C ASN A 43 33.94 19.04 17.17
N ASN A 44 33.03 18.66 16.27
CA ASN A 44 31.96 19.54 15.78
C ASN A 44 30.82 18.86 15.00
N ASN A 45 30.77 17.53 14.95
CA ASN A 45 29.65 16.83 14.31
C ASN A 45 29.36 15.54 15.05
N VAL A 46 28.28 15.53 15.83
CA VAL A 46 27.76 14.30 16.44
C VAL A 46 26.93 13.59 15.37
N THR A 47 27.59 12.76 14.57
CA THR A 47 26.91 11.83 13.69
C THR A 47 26.50 10.60 14.51
N VAL A 48 25.20 10.48 14.79
CA VAL A 48 24.63 9.26 15.37
C VAL A 48 24.66 8.20 14.27
N VAL A 49 25.75 7.44 14.20
CA VAL A 49 25.88 6.29 13.31
C VAL A 49 25.02 5.16 13.89
N TYR A 50 23.83 4.94 13.33
CA TYR A 50 23.06 3.73 13.62
C TYR A 50 23.85 2.52 13.10
N ASN A 51 24.43 1.80 14.06
CA ASN A 51 25.31 0.64 13.97
C ASN A 51 24.96 -0.34 12.81
N ASP A 52 25.97 -0.87 12.14
CA ASP A 52 25.88 -1.89 11.06
C ASP A 52 25.01 -3.11 11.41
N ALA A 53 24.76 -3.36 12.69
CA ALA A 53 23.83 -4.37 13.20
C ALA A 53 22.37 -4.18 12.74
N LEU A 54 21.93 -2.95 12.45
CA LEU A 54 20.59 -2.67 11.92
C LEU A 54 20.50 -2.83 10.39
N ALA A 55 21.62 -2.86 9.67
CA ALA A 55 21.61 -2.96 8.21
C ALA A 55 21.08 -4.32 7.72
N SER A 56 21.40 -5.42 8.43
CA SER A 56 20.85 -6.75 8.17
C SER A 56 19.34 -6.80 8.42
N THR A 57 18.88 -6.18 9.51
CA THR A 57 17.46 -6.08 9.87
C THR A 57 16.69 -5.20 8.87
N GLN A 58 17.29 -4.11 8.39
CA GLN A 58 16.71 -3.25 7.34
C GLN A 58 16.67 -3.93 5.96
N ARG A 59 17.66 -4.75 5.59
CA ARG A 59 17.62 -5.59 4.37
C ARG A 59 16.54 -6.66 4.46
N ASN A 60 16.43 -7.34 5.60
CA ASN A 60 15.36 -8.30 5.85
C ASN A 60 13.97 -7.64 5.77
N PHE A 61 13.88 -6.37 6.18
CA PHE A 61 12.65 -5.58 6.09
C PHE A 61 12.22 -5.32 4.64
N SER A 62 13.13 -4.90 3.73
CA SER A 62 12.74 -4.65 2.33
C SER A 62 12.28 -5.93 1.62
N LEU A 63 12.89 -7.07 1.95
CA LEU A 63 12.47 -8.38 1.45
C LEU A 63 11.08 -8.75 1.96
N LEU A 64 10.77 -8.47 3.23
CA LEU A 64 9.49 -8.77 3.84
C LEU A 64 8.33 -8.01 3.18
N TRP A 65 8.57 -6.76 2.77
CA TRP A 65 7.57 -5.96 2.05
C TRP A 65 7.37 -6.39 0.60
N ASN A 66 8.43 -6.78 -0.10
CA ASN A 66 8.30 -7.35 -1.44
C ASN A 66 7.54 -8.69 -1.38
N LEU A 67 7.80 -9.50 -0.35
CA LEU A 67 7.06 -10.72 -0.10
C LEU A 67 5.59 -10.43 0.23
N LEU A 68 5.31 -9.37 0.99
CA LEU A 68 3.94 -8.91 1.24
C LEU A 68 3.25 -8.45 -0.05
N ALA A 69 3.94 -7.77 -0.97
CA ALA A 69 3.42 -7.38 -2.28
C ALA A 69 2.95 -8.59 -3.08
N VAL A 70 3.82 -9.60 -3.16
CA VAL A 70 3.55 -10.85 -3.88
C VAL A 70 2.44 -11.62 -3.18
N ALA A 71 2.45 -11.69 -1.84
CA ALA A 71 1.39 -12.34 -1.08
C ALA A 71 0.03 -11.68 -1.33
N LEU A 72 -0.06 -10.35 -1.25
CA LEU A 72 -1.28 -9.60 -1.57
C LEU A 72 -1.74 -9.87 -2.99
N PHE A 73 -0.84 -9.80 -3.97
CA PHE A 73 -1.16 -10.07 -5.37
C PHE A 73 -1.74 -11.47 -5.60
N VAL A 74 -1.12 -12.50 -5.00
CA VAL A 74 -1.54 -13.90 -5.15
C VAL A 74 -2.84 -14.20 -4.37
N THR A 75 -3.06 -13.54 -3.24
CA THR A 75 -4.22 -13.80 -2.39
C THR A 75 -5.43 -12.92 -2.72
N TYR A 76 -5.23 -11.80 -3.42
CA TYR A 76 -6.29 -10.87 -3.80
C TYR A 76 -7.45 -11.51 -4.57
N PRO A 77 -7.24 -12.44 -5.54
CA PRO A 77 -8.34 -13.15 -6.18
C PRO A 77 -9.26 -13.92 -5.22
N PHE A 78 -8.74 -14.38 -4.09
CA PHE A 78 -9.51 -15.16 -3.11
C PHE A 78 -10.14 -14.28 -2.01
N PHE A 79 -9.47 -13.19 -1.65
CA PHE A 79 -9.84 -12.37 -0.48
C PHE A 79 -10.06 -10.88 -0.85
N GLY A 80 -10.39 -10.59 -2.11
CA GLY A 80 -10.47 -9.22 -2.64
C GLY A 80 -11.36 -8.29 -1.82
N GLU A 81 -12.57 -8.73 -1.46
CA GLU A 81 -13.49 -7.95 -0.62
C GLU A 81 -12.90 -7.64 0.76
N ALA A 82 -12.23 -8.61 1.39
CA ALA A 82 -11.61 -8.41 2.70
C ALA A 82 -10.44 -7.43 2.61
N TYR A 83 -9.67 -7.47 1.52
CA TYR A 83 -8.58 -6.52 1.27
C TYR A 83 -9.08 -5.11 0.94
N ASN A 84 -10.17 -4.99 0.19
CA ASN A 84 -10.81 -3.71 -0.09
C ASN A 84 -11.29 -3.05 1.20
N PHE A 85 -12.01 -3.81 2.02
CA PHE A 85 -12.45 -3.35 3.34
C PHE A 85 -11.27 -2.94 4.24
N LEU A 86 -10.19 -3.72 4.24
CA LEU A 86 -8.98 -3.41 4.99
C LEU A 86 -8.32 -2.11 4.52
N LEU A 87 -8.25 -1.90 3.21
CA LEU A 87 -7.70 -0.68 2.62
C LEU A 87 -8.53 0.54 3.00
N GLU A 88 -9.86 0.43 2.95
CA GLU A 88 -10.79 1.50 3.36
C GLU A 88 -10.66 1.80 4.85
N ALA A 89 -10.67 0.77 5.70
CA ALA A 89 -10.48 0.93 7.14
C ALA A 89 -9.14 1.60 7.45
N LEU A 90 -8.05 1.17 6.79
CA LEU A 90 -6.73 1.76 6.93
C LEU A 90 -6.69 3.21 6.43
N ALA A 91 -7.43 3.55 5.38
CA ALA A 91 -7.52 4.92 4.89
C ALA A 91 -8.25 5.85 5.89
N CYS A 92 -9.29 5.35 6.56
CA CYS A 92 -10.00 6.09 7.60
C CYS A 92 -9.12 6.41 8.82
N VAL A 93 -8.29 5.46 9.27
CA VAL A 93 -7.47 5.63 10.49
C VAL A 93 -6.00 5.99 10.21
N GLY A 94 -5.54 5.88 8.98
CA GLY A 94 -4.13 6.01 8.59
C GLY A 94 -3.56 7.39 8.84
N VAL A 95 -4.32 8.45 8.50
CA VAL A 95 -3.91 9.84 8.76
C VAL A 95 -3.84 10.14 10.27
N PRO A 96 -4.84 9.79 11.10
CA PRO A 96 -4.71 9.85 12.56
C PRO A 96 -3.47 9.11 13.09
N ILE A 97 -3.21 7.88 12.64
CA ILE A 97 -2.03 7.11 13.07
C ILE A 97 -0.74 7.84 12.72
N ALA A 98 -0.60 8.36 11.49
CA ALA A 98 0.57 9.10 11.06
C ALA A 98 0.78 10.41 11.86
N LEU A 99 -0.32 11.11 12.19
CA LEU A 99 -0.28 12.30 13.05
C LEU A 99 0.17 11.98 14.48
N PHE A 100 -0.39 10.93 15.10
CA PHE A 100 0.04 10.49 16.43
C PHE A 100 1.51 10.06 16.43
N ALA A 101 1.97 9.37 15.39
CA ALA A 101 3.37 9.01 15.22
C ALA A 101 4.28 10.25 15.13
N LEU A 102 3.89 11.25 14.35
CA LEU A 102 4.60 12.53 14.26
C LEU A 102 4.69 13.24 15.62
N ILE A 103 3.57 13.35 16.34
CA ILE A 103 3.54 13.98 17.66
C ILE A 103 4.48 13.24 18.62
N SER A 104 4.42 11.91 18.65
CA SER A 104 5.31 11.12 19.50
C SER A 104 6.79 11.30 19.12
N HIS A 105 7.13 11.41 17.84
CA HIS A 105 8.51 11.67 17.40
C HIS A 105 8.98 13.08 17.77
N CYS A 106 8.14 14.09 17.57
CA CYS A 106 8.43 15.47 17.96
C CYS A 106 8.63 15.61 19.47
N MET A 107 7.83 14.92 20.30
CA MET A 107 7.98 14.91 21.75
C MET A 107 9.28 14.23 22.21
N LYS A 108 9.71 13.15 21.54
CA LYS A 108 10.91 12.40 21.92
C LYS A 108 12.22 13.05 21.46
N TYR A 109 12.23 13.67 20.28
CA TYR A 109 13.47 14.11 19.62
C TYR A 109 13.55 15.63 19.38
N GLY A 110 12.49 16.37 19.72
CA GLY A 110 12.41 17.83 19.55
C GLY A 110 11.84 18.27 18.20
N VAL A 111 10.95 19.27 18.25
CA VAL A 111 10.19 19.80 17.09
C VAL A 111 11.08 20.29 15.92
N PRO A 112 12.07 21.18 16.12
CA PRO A 112 12.81 21.76 14.99
C PRO A 112 13.65 20.73 14.22
N ARG A 113 13.98 19.60 14.84
CA ARG A 113 14.74 18.50 14.22
C ARG A 113 13.85 17.44 13.56
N ARG A 114 12.52 17.55 13.60
CA ARG A 114 11.62 16.51 13.09
C ARG A 114 10.43 17.02 12.30
N ILE A 115 10.27 18.34 12.17
CA ILE A 115 9.13 18.95 11.47
C ILE A 115 8.98 18.49 10.02
N TRP A 116 10.08 18.12 9.35
CA TRP A 116 10.04 17.58 7.97
C TRP A 116 9.37 16.21 7.85
N GLN A 117 9.14 15.50 8.96
CA GLN A 117 8.32 14.29 8.94
C GLN A 117 6.85 14.57 8.63
N LEU A 118 6.42 15.85 8.58
CA LEU A 118 5.14 16.28 8.01
C LEU A 118 4.93 15.80 6.57
N PHE A 119 6.00 15.59 5.79
CA PHE A 119 5.86 15.02 4.44
C PHE A 119 5.24 13.62 4.45
N TYR A 120 5.50 12.81 5.48
CA TYR A 120 4.88 11.50 5.62
C TYR A 120 3.39 11.60 5.91
N VAL A 121 3.00 12.54 6.77
CA VAL A 121 1.59 12.81 7.07
C VAL A 121 0.86 13.33 5.82
N ALA A 122 1.46 14.28 5.10
CA ALA A 122 0.90 14.82 3.87
C ALA A 122 0.78 13.71 2.80
N GLY A 123 1.81 12.89 2.61
CA GLY A 123 1.78 11.76 1.70
C GLY A 123 0.71 10.73 2.09
N ALA A 124 0.65 10.36 3.37
CA ALA A 124 -0.38 9.46 3.89
C ALA A 124 -1.79 10.02 3.64
N ALA A 125 -2.01 11.32 3.85
CA ALA A 125 -3.28 11.98 3.58
C ALA A 125 -3.69 11.88 2.10
N VAL A 126 -2.75 12.13 1.18
CA VAL A 126 -3.02 12.01 -0.27
C VAL A 126 -3.39 10.57 -0.64
N VAL A 127 -2.63 9.57 -0.21
CA VAL A 127 -2.89 8.18 -0.61
C VAL A 127 -4.13 7.62 0.10
N CYS A 128 -4.41 8.01 1.35
CA CYS A 128 -5.65 7.65 2.04
C CYS A 128 -6.87 8.28 1.34
N LEU A 129 -6.77 9.53 0.88
CA LEU A 129 -7.82 10.19 0.11
C LEU A 129 -8.09 9.47 -1.22
N LEU A 130 -7.03 9.04 -1.92
CA LEU A 130 -7.18 8.17 -3.09
C LEU A 130 -7.86 6.85 -2.73
N ALA A 131 -7.54 6.26 -1.58
CA ALA A 131 -8.07 4.96 -1.17
C ALA A 131 -9.57 5.03 -0.86
N LEU A 132 -10.01 6.09 -0.20
CA LEU A 132 -11.44 6.37 -0.01
C LEU A 132 -12.15 6.61 -1.35
N GLY A 133 -11.52 7.33 -2.27
CA GLY A 133 -12.05 7.51 -3.63
C GLY A 133 -12.09 6.24 -4.47
N ALA A 134 -11.29 5.22 -4.14
CA ALA A 134 -11.23 3.95 -4.85
C ALA A 134 -12.36 2.99 -4.48
N ALA A 135 -12.90 3.10 -3.26
CA ALA A 135 -13.90 2.20 -2.69
C ALA A 135 -15.02 1.77 -3.68
N PRO A 136 -15.72 2.69 -4.39
CA PRO A 136 -16.82 2.29 -5.29
C PRO A 136 -16.37 1.49 -6.53
N PHE A 137 -15.07 1.45 -6.85
CA PHE A 137 -14.52 0.74 -8.01
C PHE A 137 -13.87 -0.59 -7.62
N LEU A 138 -13.44 -0.74 -6.38
CA LEU A 138 -12.65 -1.89 -5.94
C LEU A 138 -13.48 -3.18 -5.86
N ASP A 139 -14.78 -3.10 -5.60
CA ASP A 139 -15.68 -4.27 -5.62
C ASP A 139 -15.76 -4.90 -7.02
N TYR A 140 -15.85 -4.04 -8.04
CA TYR A 140 -15.78 -4.50 -9.42
C TYR A 140 -14.41 -5.16 -9.71
N THR A 141 -13.32 -4.56 -9.26
CA THR A 141 -11.97 -5.14 -9.42
C THR A 141 -11.83 -6.49 -8.71
N ALA A 142 -12.37 -6.66 -7.51
CA ALA A 142 -12.38 -7.93 -6.79
C ALA A 142 -13.18 -9.00 -7.55
N SER A 143 -14.37 -8.65 -8.06
CA SER A 143 -15.20 -9.57 -8.85
C SER A 143 -14.52 -10.04 -10.15
N GLN A 144 -13.75 -9.15 -10.80
CA GLN A 144 -12.97 -9.47 -12.00
C GLN A 144 -11.72 -10.29 -11.67
N ALA A 145 -11.14 -10.10 -10.50
CA ALA A 145 -9.96 -10.84 -10.06
C ALA A 145 -10.29 -12.27 -9.61
N ALA A 146 -11.47 -12.51 -9.04
CA ALA A 146 -11.88 -13.83 -8.53
C ALA A 146 -11.71 -15.00 -9.53
N PRO A 147 -12.13 -14.90 -10.80
CA PRO A 147 -11.98 -16.00 -11.75
C PRO A 147 -10.58 -16.13 -12.38
N ILE A 148 -9.59 -15.30 -12.02
CA ILE A 148 -8.26 -15.28 -12.67
C ILE A 148 -7.66 -16.69 -12.77
N TYR A 149 -7.59 -17.43 -11.67
CA TYR A 149 -6.95 -18.75 -11.65
C TYR A 149 -7.70 -19.77 -12.50
N ALA A 150 -9.03 -19.75 -12.47
CA ALA A 150 -9.85 -20.59 -13.33
C ALA A 150 -9.64 -20.26 -14.82
N ASN A 151 -9.56 -18.97 -15.16
CA ASN A 151 -9.33 -18.51 -16.53
C ASN A 151 -7.93 -18.85 -17.04
N VAL A 152 -6.91 -18.83 -16.16
CA VAL A 152 -5.55 -19.30 -16.50
C VAL A 152 -5.57 -20.78 -16.84
N VAL A 153 -6.21 -21.62 -16.01
CA VAL A 153 -6.33 -23.07 -16.27
C VAL A 153 -7.09 -23.33 -17.57
N ALA A 154 -8.21 -22.64 -17.78
CA ALA A 154 -8.98 -22.75 -19.02
C ALA A 154 -8.17 -22.34 -20.26
N THR A 155 -7.34 -21.30 -20.15
CA THR A 155 -6.45 -20.87 -21.24
C THR A 155 -5.39 -21.91 -21.56
N ILE A 156 -4.79 -22.53 -20.54
CA ILE A 156 -3.81 -23.62 -20.70
C ILE A 156 -4.46 -24.84 -21.35
N ASP A 157 -5.67 -25.21 -20.93
CA ASP A 157 -6.43 -26.33 -21.52
C ASP A 157 -6.74 -26.08 -23.01
N LEU A 158 -7.20 -24.88 -23.37
CA LEU A 158 -7.42 -24.49 -24.76
C LEU A 158 -6.14 -24.57 -25.61
N PHE A 159 -5.02 -24.12 -25.07
CA PHE A 159 -3.73 -24.22 -25.74
C PHE A 159 -3.29 -25.68 -25.91
N SER A 160 -3.50 -26.53 -24.90
CA SER A 160 -3.18 -27.96 -24.96
C SER A 160 -4.00 -28.72 -26.01
N LYS A 161 -5.21 -28.23 -26.32
CA LYS A 161 -6.10 -28.76 -27.36
C LYS A 161 -5.76 -28.27 -28.78
N GLY A 162 -4.63 -27.58 -28.96
CA GLY A 162 -4.14 -27.13 -30.27
C GLY A 162 -4.81 -25.87 -30.80
N VAL A 163 -5.53 -25.11 -29.97
CA VAL A 163 -6.09 -23.82 -30.36
C VAL A 163 -4.95 -22.83 -30.60
N ASN A 164 -5.00 -22.10 -31.72
CA ASN A 164 -3.93 -21.20 -32.13
C ASN A 164 -3.76 -20.03 -31.14
N LEU A 165 -2.53 -19.69 -30.78
CA LEU A 165 -2.19 -18.63 -29.83
C LEU A 165 -2.87 -17.29 -30.18
N PHE A 166 -2.89 -16.92 -31.46
CA PHE A 166 -3.52 -15.68 -31.93
C PHE A 166 -5.03 -15.63 -31.68
N SER A 167 -5.71 -16.78 -31.68
CA SER A 167 -7.14 -16.87 -31.39
C SER A 167 -7.46 -16.82 -29.89
N ILE A 168 -6.51 -17.22 -29.04
CA ILE A 168 -6.65 -17.20 -27.57
C ILE A 168 -6.24 -15.84 -26.99
N LEU A 169 -5.38 -15.10 -27.68
CA LEU A 169 -4.82 -13.83 -27.21
C LEU A 169 -5.87 -12.79 -26.75
N PRO A 170 -7.00 -12.59 -27.45
CA PRO A 170 -8.05 -11.67 -26.99
C PRO A 170 -8.73 -12.16 -25.70
N PHE A 171 -8.97 -13.46 -25.60
CA PHE A 171 -9.53 -14.08 -24.40
C PHE A 171 -8.58 -13.93 -23.21
N PHE A 172 -7.31 -14.30 -23.39
CA PHE A 172 -6.29 -14.18 -22.36
C PHE A 172 -6.13 -12.72 -21.88
N THR A 173 -6.01 -11.77 -22.81
CA THR A 173 -5.85 -10.35 -22.46
C THR A 173 -7.02 -9.84 -21.63
N LYS A 174 -8.26 -10.18 -22.02
CA LYS A 174 -9.47 -9.70 -21.36
C LYS A 174 -9.72 -10.35 -19.99
N TYR A 175 -9.59 -11.68 -19.91
CA TYR A 175 -10.02 -12.45 -18.74
C TYR A 175 -8.89 -12.82 -17.77
N VAL A 176 -7.63 -12.61 -18.18
CA VAL A 176 -6.44 -12.89 -17.37
C VAL A 176 -5.57 -11.63 -17.28
N GLY A 177 -5.20 -11.04 -18.41
CA GLY A 177 -4.29 -9.89 -18.47
C GLY A 177 -4.79 -8.67 -17.69
N TYR A 178 -5.98 -8.14 -18.02
CA TYR A 178 -6.51 -6.97 -17.34
C TYR A 178 -6.75 -7.18 -15.83
N PRO A 179 -7.40 -8.27 -15.39
CA PRO A 179 -7.57 -8.51 -13.96
C PRO A 179 -6.25 -8.67 -13.20
N LEU A 180 -5.21 -9.28 -13.81
CA LEU A 180 -3.87 -9.37 -13.21
C LEU A 180 -3.24 -7.99 -13.03
N ILE A 181 -3.32 -7.12 -14.05
CA ILE A 181 -2.79 -5.75 -13.96
C ILE A 181 -3.47 -4.99 -12.82
N SER A 182 -4.79 -5.15 -12.67
CA SER A 182 -5.56 -4.49 -11.62
C SER A 182 -5.26 -5.03 -10.23
N ALA A 183 -5.09 -6.35 -10.07
CA ALA A 183 -4.65 -6.97 -8.81
C ALA A 183 -3.22 -6.54 -8.42
N MET A 184 -2.33 -6.39 -9.40
CA MET A 184 -0.98 -5.86 -9.19
C MET A 184 -1.05 -4.37 -8.76
N GLY A 185 -1.89 -3.59 -9.43
CA GLY A 185 -2.19 -2.21 -9.07
C GLY A 185 -2.68 -2.07 -7.63
N PHE A 186 -3.63 -2.92 -7.23
CA PHE A 186 -4.14 -2.97 -5.86
C PHE A 186 -3.02 -3.25 -4.86
N SER A 187 -2.15 -4.21 -5.15
CA SER A 187 -1.04 -4.59 -4.27
C SER A 187 -0.06 -3.43 -4.04
N PHE A 188 0.31 -2.70 -5.11
CA PHE A 188 1.14 -1.50 -4.99
C PHE A 188 0.44 -0.37 -4.25
N PHE A 189 -0.85 -0.21 -4.49
CA PHE A 189 -1.65 0.82 -3.83
C PHE A 189 -1.75 0.58 -2.33
N PHE A 190 -2.10 -0.64 -1.95
CA PHE A 190 -2.19 -1.08 -0.56
C PHE A 190 -0.85 -0.88 0.16
N LEU A 191 0.25 -1.31 -0.46
CA LEU A 191 1.58 -1.13 0.10
C LEU A 191 1.96 0.34 0.28
N SER A 192 1.63 1.20 -0.69
CA SER A 192 1.91 2.63 -0.58
C SER A 192 1.22 3.25 0.64
N VAL A 193 -0.05 2.90 0.90
CA VAL A 193 -0.77 3.34 2.10
C VAL A 193 -0.04 2.88 3.36
N VAL A 194 0.27 1.58 3.45
CA VAL A 194 0.96 1.01 4.62
C VAL A 194 2.33 1.67 4.83
N TYR A 195 3.12 1.85 3.77
CA TYR A 195 4.45 2.46 3.84
C TYR A 195 4.41 3.91 4.32
N LEU A 196 3.43 4.69 3.90
CA LEU A 196 3.29 6.09 4.31
C LEU A 196 2.77 6.21 5.74
N VAL A 197 1.78 5.41 6.12
CA VAL A 197 1.24 5.39 7.50
C VAL A 197 2.32 4.99 8.51
N PHE A 198 3.18 4.04 8.15
CA PHE A 198 4.26 3.54 9.00
C PHE A 198 5.65 4.09 8.62
N ALA A 199 5.72 5.20 7.89
CA ALA A 199 6.99 5.78 7.41
C ALA A 199 7.98 6.10 8.53
N PHE A 200 7.46 6.38 9.72
CA PHE A 200 8.18 6.74 10.95
C PHE A 200 9.02 5.61 11.55
N ILE A 201 8.86 4.35 11.09
CA ILE A 201 9.70 3.23 11.55
C ILE A 201 11.18 3.46 11.21
N LYS A 202 11.47 4.18 10.11
CA LYS A 202 12.84 4.50 9.70
C LYS A 202 13.08 6.01 9.79
N GLU A 203 14.10 6.39 10.55
CA GLU A 203 14.57 7.77 10.58
C GLU A 203 15.23 8.12 9.24
N ARG A 204 14.85 9.26 8.67
CA ARG A 204 15.42 9.80 7.43
C ARG A 204 15.67 11.29 7.57
N ASP A 205 16.67 11.77 6.83
CA ASP A 205 16.93 13.21 6.69
C ASP A 205 15.85 13.88 5.84
N PHE A 206 15.88 15.21 5.78
CA PHE A 206 14.91 16.02 5.02
C PHE A 206 14.74 15.53 3.57
N ASN A 207 15.86 15.44 2.84
CA ASN A 207 15.85 15.09 1.40
C ASN A 207 15.30 13.67 1.17
N ASP A 208 15.70 12.73 2.03
CA ASP A 208 15.25 11.34 1.96
C ASP A 208 13.79 11.17 2.38
N SER A 209 13.31 11.98 3.33
CA SER A 209 11.90 12.00 3.76
C SER A 209 11.00 12.49 2.63
N LEU A 210 11.41 13.57 1.94
CA LEU A 210 10.70 14.12 0.80
C LEU A 210 10.69 13.12 -0.38
N ARG A 211 11.85 12.59 -0.76
CA ARG A 211 11.99 11.61 -1.86
C ARG A 211 11.17 10.36 -1.59
N PHE A 212 11.20 9.84 -0.35
CA PHE A 212 10.38 8.71 0.04
C PHE A 212 8.90 9.02 -0.10
N SER A 213 8.43 10.16 0.43
CA SER A 213 7.02 10.53 0.37
C SER A 213 6.54 10.68 -1.08
N ILE A 214 7.30 11.37 -1.93
CA ILE A 214 6.97 11.54 -3.35
C ILE A 214 6.95 10.18 -4.08
N SER A 215 7.95 9.34 -3.84
CA SER A 215 8.02 8.01 -4.46
C SER A 215 6.84 7.14 -4.07
N GLN A 216 6.46 7.12 -2.79
CA GLN A 216 5.32 6.34 -2.32
C GLN A 216 4.00 6.91 -2.81
N VAL A 217 3.81 8.24 -2.81
CA VAL A 217 2.62 8.88 -3.38
C VAL A 217 2.50 8.58 -4.87
N GLY A 218 3.59 8.65 -5.63
CA GLY A 218 3.61 8.30 -7.06
C GLY A 218 3.23 6.84 -7.30
N MET A 219 3.80 5.92 -6.51
CA MET A 219 3.44 4.50 -6.56
C MET A 219 1.97 4.27 -6.17
N GLY A 220 1.47 4.99 -5.18
CA GLY A 220 0.07 4.93 -4.74
C GLY A 220 -0.88 5.45 -5.81
N ALA A 221 -0.56 6.56 -6.48
CA ALA A 221 -1.35 7.10 -7.59
C ALA A 221 -1.36 6.16 -8.79
N MET A 222 -0.21 5.56 -9.15
CA MET A 222 -0.15 4.57 -10.22
C MET A 222 -0.93 3.30 -9.85
N GLY A 223 -0.79 2.82 -8.61
CA GLY A 223 -1.55 1.71 -8.06
C GLY A 223 -3.06 1.97 -8.10
N TYR A 224 -3.51 3.17 -7.72
CA TYR A 224 -4.91 3.61 -7.81
C TYR A 224 -5.46 3.53 -9.23
N ILE A 225 -4.74 4.08 -10.21
CA ILE A 225 -5.12 4.07 -11.64
C ILE A 225 -5.26 2.63 -12.15
N LEU A 226 -4.32 1.76 -11.80
CA LEU A 226 -4.34 0.35 -12.19
C LEU A 226 -5.46 -0.42 -11.49
N ALA A 227 -5.59 -0.28 -10.18
CA ALA A 227 -6.59 -0.95 -9.35
C ALA A 227 -8.02 -0.56 -9.75
N CYS A 228 -8.24 0.70 -10.15
CA CYS A 228 -9.54 1.18 -10.62
C CYS A 228 -9.80 0.88 -12.12
N ASN A 229 -9.01 0.02 -12.77
CA ASN A 229 -9.17 -0.36 -14.18
C ASN A 229 -9.11 0.81 -15.20
N VAL A 230 -8.44 1.92 -14.88
CA VAL A 230 -8.37 3.08 -15.79
C VAL A 230 -7.71 2.74 -17.12
N PHE A 231 -6.70 1.86 -17.12
CA PHE A 231 -6.07 1.37 -18.35
C PHE A 231 -7.03 0.60 -19.25
N VAL A 232 -7.92 -0.21 -18.66
CA VAL A 232 -8.94 -0.94 -19.40
C VAL A 232 -9.97 0.03 -19.98
N ALA A 233 -10.40 1.01 -19.18
CA ALA A 233 -11.32 2.04 -19.63
C ALA A 233 -10.73 2.90 -20.77
N LEU A 234 -9.43 3.19 -20.74
CA LEU A 234 -8.72 3.87 -21.84
C LEU A 234 -8.76 3.03 -23.12
N PHE A 235 -8.50 1.74 -23.03
CA PHE A 235 -8.56 0.83 -24.19
C PHE A 235 -9.99 0.73 -24.76
N LEU A 236 -11.00 0.75 -23.90
CA LEU A 236 -12.43 0.74 -24.29
C LEU A 236 -12.98 2.13 -24.63
N GLN A 237 -12.17 3.19 -24.56
CA GLN A 237 -12.56 4.59 -24.76
C GLN A 237 -13.72 5.07 -23.87
N ASP A 238 -13.88 4.49 -22.67
CA ASP A 238 -14.88 4.92 -21.69
C ASP A 238 -14.36 6.11 -20.85
N PHE A 239 -14.33 7.29 -21.48
CA PHE A 239 -13.91 8.53 -20.84
C PHE A 239 -14.83 8.95 -19.67
N GLY A 240 -16.10 8.50 -19.69
CA GLY A 240 -17.05 8.75 -18.61
C GLY A 240 -16.66 8.01 -17.32
N TYR A 241 -16.20 6.78 -17.43
CA TYR A 241 -15.64 6.02 -16.30
C TYR A 241 -14.33 6.64 -15.81
N ILE A 242 -13.40 7.00 -16.71
CA ILE A 242 -12.13 7.64 -16.34
C ILE A 242 -12.37 8.93 -15.55
N LYS A 243 -13.29 9.78 -16.03
CA LYS A 243 -13.67 11.01 -15.32
C LYS A 243 -14.21 10.72 -13.92
N ARG A 244 -15.06 9.71 -13.78
CA ARG A 244 -15.59 9.29 -12.46
C ARG A 244 -14.46 8.85 -11.52
N VAL A 245 -13.50 8.05 -12.00
CA VAL A 245 -12.34 7.63 -11.20
C VAL A 245 -11.46 8.81 -10.80
N ILE A 246 -11.19 9.78 -11.68
CA ILE A 246 -10.32 10.92 -11.35
C ILE A 246 -10.99 11.87 -10.35
N VAL A 247 -12.31 12.06 -10.44
CA VAL A 247 -13.05 13.00 -9.58
C VAL A 247 -13.42 12.39 -8.22
N SER A 248 -13.56 11.06 -8.13
CA SER A 248 -13.99 10.35 -6.91
C SER A 248 -13.23 10.74 -5.63
N PRO A 249 -11.90 10.89 -5.63
CA PRO A 249 -11.17 11.27 -4.41
C PRO A 249 -11.49 12.70 -3.93
N PHE A 250 -11.95 13.57 -4.82
CA PHE A 250 -12.30 14.96 -4.52
C PHE A 250 -13.77 15.16 -4.17
N TRP A 251 -14.59 14.11 -4.28
CA TRP A 251 -16.03 14.21 -4.07
C TRP A 251 -16.40 14.72 -2.67
N LEU A 252 -15.57 14.38 -1.66
CA LEU A 252 -15.69 14.88 -0.28
C LEU A 252 -15.49 16.40 -0.13
N PHE A 253 -14.86 17.07 -1.10
CA PHE A 253 -14.63 18.53 -1.09
C PHE A 253 -15.56 19.29 -2.03
N LEU A 254 -16.30 18.57 -2.87
CA LEU A 254 -17.20 19.13 -3.89
C LEU A 254 -18.68 19.08 -3.46
N SER A 255 -18.98 18.41 -2.35
CA SER A 255 -20.30 18.34 -1.68
C SER A 255 -20.41 19.34 -0.54
#